data_AF-L7LPG1-F1
#
_entry.id   AF-L7LPG1-F1
#
_cell.length_a   1.000
_cell.length_b   1.000
_cell.length_c   1.000
_cell.angle_alpha   90.00
_cell.angle_beta   90.00
_cell.angle_gamma   90.00
#
_symmetry.space_group_name_H-M   'P 1'
#
loop_
_entity.id
_entity.type
_entity.pdbx_description
1 polymer ?
#
loop_
_entity_poly.entity_id
_entity_poly.type
_entity_poly.pdbx_seq_one_letter_code
_entity_poly.pdbx_strand_id
1 'polypeptide(L)'
;MSAGSSAPPAERRAQGSPARILAVVAIIGSFERHPDLGCEGVVFLDEDSDACFQLLRDLPGGPRAGEYCVTTGASAPVYGGVVQWRRVGDDRFEFALAPRAARLFGDEVLSFRVVPGSGTTVAELAEHVERLLAGPGDYPGSRD
;
A
#
# COMPACT_ATOMS: atom_id res chain seq x y z
N MET A 1 49.78 -17.21 33.79
CA MET A 1 48.33 -17.00 33.92
C MET A 1 48.03 -15.62 33.35
N SER A 2 47.43 -15.56 32.15
CA SER A 2 46.79 -14.38 31.57
C SER A 2 46.34 -14.72 30.14
N ALA A 3 45.03 -14.72 29.91
CA ALA A 3 44.40 -14.39 28.63
C ALA A 3 42.89 -14.24 28.90
N GLY A 4 42.47 -13.00 29.15
CA GLY A 4 41.06 -12.62 29.21
C GLY A 4 40.46 -12.71 27.81
N SER A 5 39.40 -13.50 27.69
CA SER A 5 38.54 -13.55 26.52
C SER A 5 37.62 -12.33 26.53
N SER A 6 37.67 -11.50 25.49
CA SER A 6 36.70 -10.43 25.26
C SER A 6 36.14 -10.60 23.86
N ALA A 7 34.99 -11.27 23.77
CA ALA A 7 34.14 -11.23 22.58
C ALA A 7 33.47 -9.84 22.47
N PRO A 8 33.27 -9.29 21.26
CA PRO A 8 32.56 -8.02 21.10
C PRO A 8 31.04 -8.18 21.36
N PRO A 9 30.35 -7.12 21.83
CA PRO A 9 28.93 -7.18 22.10
C PRO A 9 28.12 -7.24 20.82
N ALA A 10 27.04 -8.03 20.86
CA ALA A 10 26.06 -8.19 19.80
C ALA A 10 25.45 -6.84 19.39
N GLU A 11 25.54 -6.53 18.10
CA GLU A 11 24.79 -5.45 17.45
C GLU A 11 23.30 -5.66 17.75
N ARG A 12 22.73 -4.74 18.53
CA ARG A 12 21.28 -4.60 18.66
C ARG A 12 20.75 -4.29 17.28
N ARG A 13 20.06 -5.26 16.68
CA ARG A 13 19.16 -5.05 15.54
C ARG A 13 18.33 -3.81 15.80
N ALA A 14 18.41 -2.84 14.89
CA ALA A 14 17.52 -1.70 14.85
C ALA A 14 16.08 -2.21 14.93
N GLN A 15 15.38 -1.79 15.98
CA GLN A 15 13.93 -1.90 16.05
C GLN A 15 13.39 -1.02 14.93
N GLY A 16 12.88 -1.65 13.87
CA GLY A 16 12.19 -0.98 12.78
C GLY A 16 11.06 -0.12 13.35
N SER A 17 11.22 1.19 13.21
CA SER A 17 10.11 2.12 13.40
C SER A 17 8.99 1.70 12.44
N PRO A 18 7.72 1.68 12.87
CA PRO A 18 6.63 1.48 11.91
C PRO A 18 6.77 2.55 10.82
N ALA A 19 6.74 2.09 9.57
CA ALA A 19 6.81 2.90 8.37
C ALA A 19 5.70 3.96 8.42
N ARG A 20 6.04 5.16 8.88
CA ARG A 20 5.13 6.30 8.83
C ARG A 20 5.33 6.95 7.48
N ILE A 21 4.34 6.81 6.61
CA ILE A 21 4.25 7.64 5.40
C ILE A 21 3.96 9.06 5.88
N LEU A 22 5.00 9.90 5.99
CA LEU A 22 4.86 11.28 6.43
C LEU A 22 4.22 12.11 5.31
N ALA A 23 3.23 12.94 5.66
CA ALA A 23 2.34 13.60 4.71
C ALA A 23 2.96 14.63 3.72
N VAL A 24 4.27 14.81 3.77
CA VAL A 24 5.05 15.76 2.96
C VAL A 24 5.95 15.04 1.95
N VAL A 25 6.10 13.71 2.04
CA VAL A 25 6.97 12.92 1.17
C VAL A 25 6.29 12.66 -0.17
N ALA A 26 7.08 12.72 -1.26
CA ALA A 26 6.64 12.36 -2.58
C ALA A 26 6.77 10.84 -2.74
N ILE A 27 5.65 10.16 -2.96
CA ILE A 27 5.57 8.69 -2.99
C ILE A 27 5.40 8.24 -4.43
N ILE A 28 6.22 7.28 -4.87
CA ILE A 28 6.11 6.74 -6.21
C ILE A 28 4.89 5.85 -6.30
N GLY A 29 3.97 6.19 -7.20
CA GLY A 29 2.78 5.41 -7.50
C GLY A 29 2.95 4.60 -8.78
N SER A 30 2.71 3.29 -8.73
CA SER A 30 2.66 2.41 -9.90
C SER A 30 1.39 1.57 -9.89
N PHE A 31 0.92 1.19 -11.08
CA PHE A 31 -0.08 0.15 -11.25
C PHE A 31 0.59 -1.12 -11.74
N GLU A 32 0.25 -2.24 -11.13
CA GLU A 32 0.80 -3.54 -11.45
C GLU A 32 -0.32 -4.56 -11.61
N ARG A 33 -0.17 -5.44 -12.61
CA ARG A 33 -1.07 -6.56 -12.84
C ARG A 33 -0.25 -7.81 -13.03
N HIS A 34 -0.47 -8.79 -12.16
CA HIS A 34 0.28 -10.05 -12.10
C HIS A 34 -0.68 -11.23 -12.28
N PRO A 35 -1.02 -11.61 -13.54
CA PRO A 35 -1.95 -12.71 -13.82
C PRO A 35 -1.51 -14.04 -13.20
N ASP A 36 -0.20 -14.31 -13.21
CA ASP A 36 0.38 -15.55 -12.67
C ASP A 36 0.26 -15.63 -11.14
N LEU A 37 0.24 -14.47 -10.47
CA LEU A 37 -0.01 -14.36 -9.04
C LEU A 37 -1.50 -14.20 -8.71
N GLY A 38 -2.34 -14.07 -9.74
CA GLY A 38 -3.77 -13.89 -9.60
C GLY A 38 -4.15 -12.56 -8.94
N CYS A 39 -3.37 -11.49 -9.10
CA CYS A 39 -3.71 -10.19 -8.49
C CYS A 39 -3.38 -8.99 -9.39
N GLU A 40 -3.99 -7.86 -9.06
CA GLU A 40 -3.64 -6.54 -9.58
C GLU A 40 -3.66 -5.52 -8.45
N GLY A 41 -2.95 -4.40 -8.61
CA GLY A 41 -2.89 -3.41 -7.55
C GLY A 41 -2.22 -2.11 -7.91
N VAL A 42 -2.43 -1.13 -7.05
CA VAL A 42 -1.70 0.13 -7.05
C VAL A 42 -0.73 0.09 -5.86
N VAL A 43 0.54 0.36 -6.14
CA VAL A 43 1.63 0.36 -5.17
C VAL A 43 2.11 1.80 -4.99
N PHE A 44 2.24 2.21 -3.73
CA PHE A 44 2.80 3.49 -3.33
C PHE A 44 4.05 3.22 -2.50
N LEU A 45 5.21 3.57 -3.05
CA LEU A 45 6.53 3.33 -2.43
C LEU A 45 7.23 4.64 -2.09
N ASP A 46 7.60 4.78 -0.83
CA ASP A 46 8.57 5.76 -0.37
C ASP A 46 9.98 5.16 -0.53
N GLU A 47 10.73 5.61 -1.53
CA GLU A 47 12.09 5.10 -1.78
C GLU A 47 13.08 5.50 -0.68
N ASP A 48 12.80 6.56 0.09
CA ASP A 48 13.72 7.03 1.12
C ASP A 48 13.64 6.16 2.38
N SER A 49 12.44 5.65 2.69
CA SER A 49 12.17 4.89 3.92
C SER A 49 11.82 3.42 3.70
N ASP A 50 11.75 2.97 2.45
CA ASP A 50 11.17 1.69 2.03
C ASP A 50 9.73 1.47 2.53
N ALA A 51 9.04 2.55 2.95
CA ALA A 51 7.65 2.47 3.37
C ALA A 51 6.75 2.21 2.16
N CYS A 52 5.83 1.27 2.33
CA CYS A 52 4.97 0.83 1.22
C CYS A 52 3.52 0.80 1.65
N PHE A 53 2.64 1.26 0.77
CA PHE A 53 1.20 1.11 0.87
C PHE A 53 0.68 0.53 -0.45
N GLN A 54 0.10 -0.66 -0.38
CA GLN A 54 -0.41 -1.36 -1.56
C GLN A 54 -1.92 -1.51 -1.42
N LEU A 55 -2.68 -1.16 -2.47
CA LEU A 55 -4.05 -1.64 -2.67
C LEU A 55 -3.98 -2.78 -3.68
N LEU A 56 -4.34 -3.99 -3.24
CA LEU A 56 -4.33 -5.18 -4.09
C LEU A 56 -5.75 -5.72 -4.23
N ARG A 57 -6.08 -6.30 -5.37
CA ARG A 57 -7.30 -7.05 -5.63
C ARG A 57 -6.98 -8.39 -6.26
N ASP A 58 -7.64 -9.43 -5.77
CA ASP A 58 -7.52 -10.77 -6.34
C ASP A 58 -8.29 -10.85 -7.66
N LEU A 59 -7.64 -11.38 -8.70
CA LEU A 59 -8.22 -11.64 -10.01
C LEU A 59 -9.23 -12.81 -9.93
N PRO A 60 -10.13 -12.93 -10.93
CA PRO A 60 -11.07 -14.04 -11.00
C PRO A 60 -10.41 -15.42 -10.94
N GLY A 61 -11.08 -16.37 -10.28
CA GLY A 61 -10.64 -17.77 -10.18
C GLY A 61 -10.09 -18.19 -8.81
N GLY A 62 -9.90 -17.24 -7.89
CA GLY A 62 -9.51 -17.50 -6.50
C GLY A 62 -10.68 -17.48 -5.50
N PRO A 63 -10.46 -17.97 -4.26
CA PRO A 63 -11.48 -18.00 -3.21
C PRO A 63 -11.95 -16.61 -2.74
N ARG A 64 -11.22 -15.55 -3.09
CA ARG A 64 -11.49 -14.14 -2.74
C ARG A 64 -11.54 -13.24 -3.98
N ALA A 65 -11.88 -13.81 -5.13
CA ALA A 65 -11.94 -13.09 -6.40
C ALA A 65 -12.74 -11.78 -6.28
N GLY A 66 -12.12 -10.66 -6.70
CA GLY A 66 -12.73 -9.33 -6.66
C GLY A 66 -12.66 -8.62 -5.31
N GLU A 67 -12.24 -9.29 -4.22
CA GLU A 67 -11.97 -8.63 -2.95
C GLU A 67 -10.67 -7.82 -3.03
N TYR A 68 -10.69 -6.60 -2.46
CA TYR A 68 -9.48 -5.81 -2.29
C TYR A 68 -8.95 -5.89 -0.85
N CYS A 69 -7.65 -5.71 -0.71
CA CYS A 69 -6.96 -5.56 0.55
C CYS A 69 -5.91 -4.46 0.50
N VAL A 70 -5.47 -4.04 1.69
CA VAL A 70 -4.29 -3.20 1.85
C VAL A 70 -3.17 -3.95 2.57
N THR A 71 -1.93 -3.65 2.23
CA THR A 71 -0.75 -4.23 2.89
C THR A 71 0.46 -3.30 2.79
N THR A 72 1.46 -3.52 3.65
CA THR A 72 2.78 -2.89 3.55
C THR A 72 3.75 -3.67 2.64
N GLY A 73 3.28 -4.73 1.96
CA GLY A 73 4.12 -5.68 1.22
C GLY A 73 4.85 -6.69 2.09
N ALA A 74 5.16 -6.34 3.35
CA ALA A 74 5.78 -7.23 4.34
C ALA A 74 4.78 -7.77 5.40
N SER A 75 3.55 -7.26 5.42
CA SER A 75 2.52 -7.60 6.39
C SER A 75 1.45 -8.55 5.84
N ALA A 76 0.71 -9.20 6.75
CA ALA A 76 -0.52 -9.88 6.37
C ALA A 76 -1.54 -8.87 5.79
N PRO A 77 -2.23 -9.20 4.69
CA PRO A 77 -3.18 -8.31 4.06
C PRO A 77 -4.39 -8.00 4.97
N VAL A 78 -4.87 -6.77 4.88
CA VAL A 78 -6.10 -6.31 5.55
C VAL A 78 -7.17 -6.03 4.50
N TYR A 79 -8.12 -6.95 4.37
CA TYR A 79 -9.27 -6.81 3.49
C TYR A 79 -10.22 -5.70 3.97
N GLY A 80 -10.79 -4.94 3.03
CA GLY A 80 -11.69 -3.83 3.36
C GLY A 80 -11.01 -2.71 4.17
N GLY A 81 -9.70 -2.52 3.99
CA GLY A 81 -8.90 -1.65 4.85
C GLY A 81 -9.08 -0.15 4.65
N VAL A 82 -9.73 0.28 3.56
CA VAL A 82 -10.02 1.68 3.24
C VAL A 82 -11.50 1.95 3.48
N VAL A 83 -11.81 2.95 4.30
CA VAL A 83 -13.18 3.42 4.58
C VAL A 83 -13.61 4.48 3.58
N GLN A 84 -12.69 5.39 3.26
CA GLN A 84 -12.93 6.47 2.31
C GLN A 84 -11.62 6.80 1.60
N TRP A 85 -11.74 7.20 0.34
CA TRP A 85 -10.63 7.68 -0.48
C TRP A 85 -11.01 9.03 -1.09
N ARG A 86 -10.02 9.90 -1.29
CA ARG A 86 -10.16 11.09 -2.12
C ARG A 86 -8.84 11.49 -2.75
N ARG A 87 -8.95 12.11 -3.93
CA ARG A 87 -7.88 12.91 -4.54
C ARG A 87 -8.06 14.37 -4.16
N VAL A 88 -6.98 15.01 -3.71
CA VAL A 88 -6.93 16.42 -3.31
C VAL A 88 -6.04 17.17 -4.30
N GLY A 89 -6.63 18.09 -5.07
CA GLY A 89 -5.89 18.78 -6.13
C GLY A 89 -5.33 17.82 -7.17
N ASP A 90 -4.18 18.16 -7.74
CA ASP A 90 -3.63 17.42 -8.88
C ASP A 90 -2.84 16.17 -8.47
N ASP A 91 -2.21 16.17 -7.30
CA ASP A 91 -1.17 15.19 -6.97
C ASP A 91 -1.24 14.59 -5.57
N ARG A 92 -2.26 14.91 -4.75
CA ARG A 92 -2.35 14.38 -3.39
C ARG A 92 -3.45 13.34 -3.25
N PHE A 93 -3.10 12.20 -2.66
CA PHE A 93 -3.96 11.06 -2.44
C PHE A 93 -4.19 10.91 -0.94
N GLU A 94 -5.45 10.70 -0.54
CA GLU A 94 -5.83 10.51 0.86
C GLU A 94 -6.73 9.31 1.07
N PHE A 95 -6.40 8.50 2.08
CA PHE A 95 -7.11 7.28 2.44
C PHE A 95 -7.43 7.30 3.93
N ALA A 96 -8.71 7.30 4.28
CA ALA A 96 -9.17 7.02 5.63
C ALA A 96 -9.20 5.50 5.82
N LEU A 97 -8.55 5.01 6.87
CA LEU A 97 -8.32 3.59 7.10
C LEU A 97 -9.29 3.01 8.14
N ALA A 98 -9.68 1.76 7.93
CA ALA A 98 -10.39 0.99 8.95
C ALA A 98 -9.46 0.71 10.14
N PRO A 99 -9.97 0.53 11.39
CA PRO A 99 -9.14 0.43 12.58
C PRO A 99 -8.03 -0.63 12.52
N ARG A 100 -8.26 -1.75 11.83
CA ARG A 100 -7.25 -2.80 11.64
C ARG A 100 -6.11 -2.35 10.71
N ALA A 101 -6.43 -1.63 9.63
CA ALA A 101 -5.43 -1.06 8.73
C ALA A 101 -4.72 0.12 9.41
N ALA A 102 -5.42 0.97 10.16
CA ALA A 102 -4.80 2.08 10.87
C ALA A 102 -3.68 1.62 11.84
N ARG A 103 -3.90 0.49 12.53
CA ARG A 103 -2.85 -0.13 13.38
C ARG A 103 -1.63 -0.61 12.60
N LEU A 104 -1.83 -1.05 11.36
CA LEU A 104 -0.76 -1.52 10.49
C LEU A 104 0.12 -0.34 10.01
N PHE A 105 -0.51 0.76 9.62
CA PHE A 105 0.19 1.94 9.08
C PHE A 105 0.54 3.00 10.15
N GLY A 106 0.04 2.84 11.37
CA GLY A 106 0.32 3.75 12.49
C GLY A 106 -0.43 5.08 12.44
N ASP A 107 -1.40 5.23 11.53
CA ASP A 107 -2.24 6.42 11.36
C ASP A 107 -3.64 6.01 10.85
N GLU A 108 -4.66 6.80 11.17
CA GLU A 108 -6.03 6.63 10.67
C GLU A 108 -6.21 7.22 9.27
N VAL A 109 -5.35 8.16 8.88
CA VAL A 109 -5.37 8.77 7.56
C VAL A 109 -3.98 8.72 6.95
N LEU A 110 -3.88 8.12 5.76
CA LEU A 110 -2.72 8.28 4.90
C LEU A 110 -2.99 9.43 3.95
N SER A 111 -2.11 10.43 3.92
CA SER A 111 -2.18 11.56 2.99
C SER A 111 -0.79 11.82 2.45
N PHE A 112 -0.60 11.74 1.13
CA PHE A 112 0.72 11.91 0.54
C PHE A 112 0.65 12.46 -0.89
N ARG A 113 1.74 13.09 -1.33
CA ARG A 113 1.90 13.51 -2.72
C ARG A 113 2.33 12.30 -3.55
N VAL A 114 1.73 12.12 -4.71
CA VAL A 114 2.03 11.05 -5.66
C VAL A 114 2.92 11.56 -6.76
N VAL A 115 4.02 10.86 -6.99
CA VAL A 115 4.82 10.97 -8.20
C VAL A 115 4.53 9.74 -9.03
N PRO A 116 4.05 9.86 -10.28
CA PRO A 116 3.76 8.68 -11.07
C PRO A 116 5.06 7.96 -11.46
N GLY A 117 5.03 6.63 -11.39
CA GLY A 117 6.05 5.78 -11.98
C GLY A 117 6.09 5.90 -13.51
N SER A 118 7.04 5.22 -14.13
CA SER A 118 7.20 5.27 -15.58
C SER A 118 5.96 4.75 -16.31
N GLY A 119 5.53 5.47 -17.35
CA GLY A 119 4.43 5.04 -18.22
C GLY A 119 3.03 5.16 -17.63
N THR A 120 2.86 5.85 -16.50
CA THR A 120 1.54 6.19 -15.94
C THR A 120 1.45 7.66 -15.56
N THR A 121 0.25 8.13 -15.30
CA THR A 121 -0.05 9.48 -14.80
C THR A 121 -0.76 9.38 -13.46
N VAL A 122 -0.74 10.48 -12.69
CA VAL A 122 -1.50 10.54 -11.42
C VAL A 122 -3.01 10.35 -11.66
N ALA A 123 -3.53 10.78 -12.82
CA ALA A 123 -4.93 10.57 -13.16
C ALA A 123 -5.26 9.09 -13.37
N GLU A 124 -4.45 8.36 -14.14
CA GLU A 124 -4.63 6.92 -14.34
C GLU A 124 -4.48 6.14 -13.03
N LEU A 125 -3.53 6.51 -12.17
CA LEU A 125 -3.41 5.93 -10.84
C LEU A 125 -4.68 6.15 -10.00
N ALA A 126 -5.28 7.34 -10.06
CA ALA A 126 -6.53 7.62 -9.36
C ALA A 126 -7.69 6.76 -9.91
N GLU A 127 -7.78 6.59 -11.23
CA GLU A 127 -8.77 5.70 -11.85
C GLU A 127 -8.57 4.24 -11.42
N HIS A 128 -7.32 3.78 -11.31
CA HIS A 128 -7.02 2.44 -10.79
C HIS A 128 -7.39 2.29 -9.32
N VAL A 129 -7.13 3.28 -8.47
CA VAL A 129 -7.57 3.28 -7.07
C VAL A 129 -9.09 3.21 -6.98
N GLU A 130 -9.80 4.06 -7.71
CA GLU A 130 -11.27 4.09 -7.74
C GLU A 130 -11.81 2.71 -8.12
N ARG A 131 -11.28 2.15 -9.22
CA ARG A 131 -11.64 0.84 -9.74
C ARG A 131 -11.39 -0.27 -8.73
N LEU A 132 -10.28 -0.22 -7.99
CA LEU A 132 -9.90 -1.18 -6.94
C LEU A 132 -10.77 -1.07 -5.68
N LEU A 133 -11.37 0.10 -5.41
CA LEU A 133 -12.23 0.30 -4.24
C LEU A 133 -13.72 0.06 -4.53
N ALA A 134 -14.18 0.25 -5.77
CA ALA A 134 -15.58 0.07 -6.20
C ALA A 134 -16.13 -1.39 -6.08
N GLY A 135 -15.30 -2.36 -5.69
CA GLY A 135 -15.68 -3.77 -5.66
C GLY A 135 -16.12 -4.34 -7.01
N PRO A 136 -16.55 -5.62 -7.07
CA PRO A 136 -16.99 -6.27 -8.31
C PRO A 136 -18.41 -5.86 -8.78
N GLY A 137 -19.14 -5.03 -8.00
CA GLY A 137 -20.54 -4.69 -8.25
C GLY A 137 -20.82 -3.27 -8.76
N ASP A 138 -19.91 -2.31 -8.55
CA ASP A 138 -20.11 -0.91 -8.97
C ASP A 138 -19.45 -0.58 -10.32
N TYR A 139 -19.18 -1.59 -11.14
CA TYR A 139 -18.82 -1.38 -12.54
C TYR A 139 -20.07 -0.98 -13.34
N PRO A 140 -20.10 0.16 -14.04
CA PRO A 140 -21.21 0.55 -14.92
C PRO A 140 -21.29 -0.28 -16.23
N GLY A 141 -20.95 -1.57 -16.18
CA GLY A 141 -20.95 -2.49 -17.32
C GLY A 141 -21.27 -3.95 -16.98
N SER A 142 -21.73 -4.26 -15.76
CA SER A 142 -22.04 -5.64 -15.33
C SER A 142 -23.54 -5.97 -15.26
N ARG A 143 -24.38 -5.27 -16.04
CA ARG A 143 -25.76 -5.70 -16.32
C ARG A 143 -25.83 -6.23 -17.74
N ASP A 144 -25.71 -7.54 -17.89
CA ASP A 144 -26.31 -8.33 -18.97
C ASP A 144 -27.12 -9.48 -18.34
#